data_AF-A0A182XLC3-F1
#
_entry.id   AF-A0A182XLC3-F1
#
_cell.length_a   1.000
_cell.length_b   1.000
_cell.length_c   1.000
_cell.angle_alpha   90.00
_cell.angle_beta   90.00
_cell.angle_gamma   90.00
#
_symmetry.space_group_name_H-M   'P 1'
#
loop_
_entity.id
_entity.type
_entity.pdbx_description
1 polymer ?
#
loop_
_entity_poly.entity_id
_entity_poly.type
_entity_poly.pdbx_seq_one_letter_code
_entity_poly.pdbx_strand_id
1 'polypeptide(L)' 'MNQIIVLSEGYSKYEQNEPPSADAPMLANCTCTLIKGPDCNVIVDTMTPWDGDLLLQRACSSKSML' A
#
# COMPACT_ATOMS: atom_id res chain seq x y z
N MET A 1 -8.22 21.64 -3.43
CA MET A 1 -7.29 20.91 -4.33
C MET A 1 -6.97 19.59 -3.68
N ASN A 2 -6.98 18.49 -4.43
CA ASN A 2 -6.78 17.17 -3.85
C ASN A 2 -5.30 16.92 -3.59
N GLN A 3 -4.98 16.24 -2.48
CA GLN A 3 -3.62 15.77 -2.18
C GLN A 3 -3.55 14.26 -2.37
N ILE A 4 -2.53 13.79 -3.09
CA ILE A 4 -2.27 12.37 -3.33
C ILE A 4 -1.11 11.94 -2.42
N ILE A 5 -1.31 10.87 -1.67
CA ILE A 5 -0.32 10.31 -0.75
C ILE A 5 -0.23 8.81 -0.99
N VAL A 6 0.94 8.33 -1.38
CA VAL A 6 1.20 6.89 -1.41
C VAL A 6 1.43 6.42 0.02
N LEU A 7 0.50 5.64 0.56
CA LEU A 7 0.63 5.03 1.88
C LEU A 7 1.59 3.85 1.83
N SER A 8 1.60 3.06 0.76
CA SER A 8 2.61 2.01 0.58
C SER A 8 2.84 1.75 -0.89
N GLU A 9 4.11 1.66 -1.26
CA GLU A 9 4.51 1.22 -2.60
C GLU A 9 4.23 -0.28 -2.76
N GLY A 10 3.61 -0.64 -3.88
CA GLY A 10 3.47 -2.02 -4.29
C GLY A 10 4.82 -2.61 -4.70
N TYR A 11 4.86 -3.93 -4.75
CA TYR A 11 6.05 -4.65 -5.21
C TYR A 11 5.64 -5.96 -5.89
N SER A 12 6.55 -6.46 -6.72
CA SER A 12 6.52 -7.83 -7.21
C SER A 12 7.97 -8.29 -7.35
N LYS A 13 8.31 -9.36 -6.63
CA LYS A 13 9.65 -9.92 -6.63
C LYS A 13 9.60 -11.42 -6.35
N TYR A 14 10.59 -12.14 -6.87
CA TYR A 14 10.83 -13.51 -6.44
C TYR A 14 11.30 -13.54 -4.98
N GLU A 15 10.99 -14.62 -4.30
CA GLU A 15 11.53 -14.89 -2.97
C GLU A 15 13.06 -15.03 -3.05
N GLN A 16 13.79 -14.23 -2.28
CA GLN A 16 15.24 -14.02 -2.46
C GLN A 16 16.11 -15.25 -2.17
N ASN A 17 15.55 -16.27 -1.52
CA ASN A 17 16.28 -17.47 -1.11
C ASN A 17 16.26 -18.58 -2.17
N GLU A 18 15.54 -18.40 -3.27
CA GLU A 18 15.42 -19.40 -4.34
C GLU A 18 15.81 -18.80 -5.70
N PRO A 19 16.57 -19.53 -6.54
CA PRO A 19 16.84 -19.09 -7.89
C PRO A 19 15.52 -18.96 -8.67
N PRO A 20 15.38 -17.96 -9.56
CA PRO A 20 14.17 -17.82 -10.36
C PRO A 20 13.94 -19.08 -11.19
N SER A 21 12.82 -19.76 -10.93
CA SER A 21 12.34 -20.91 -11.69
C SER A 21 10.89 -20.65 -12.09
N ALA A 22 10.36 -21.44 -13.03
CA ALA A 22 8.97 -21.32 -13.46
C ALA A 22 7.97 -21.50 -12.30
N ASP A 23 8.35 -22.24 -11.27
CA ASP A 23 7.54 -22.55 -10.09
C ASP A 23 7.91 -21.69 -8.87
N ALA A 24 8.84 -20.74 -9.02
CA ALA A 24 9.27 -19.89 -7.91
C ALA A 24 8.10 -18.98 -7.44
N PRO A 25 7.79 -18.96 -6.14
CA PRO A 25 6.73 -18.12 -5.62
C PRO A 25 7.05 -16.64 -5.83
N MET A 26 6.02 -15.89 -6.20
CA MET A 26 6.10 -14.44 -6.36
C MET A 26 5.55 -13.77 -5.11
N LEU A 27 6.40 -13.00 -4.43
CA LEU A 27 5.96 -12.09 -3.39
C LEU A 27 5.47 -10.82 -4.08
N ALA A 28 4.16 -10.56 -4.00
CA ALA A 28 3.55 -9.40 -4.61
C ALA A 28 2.56 -8.71 -3.67
N ASN A 29 2.47 -7.40 -3.81
CA ASN A 29 1.46 -6.59 -3.15
C ASN A 29 1.15 -5.36 -4.01
N CYS A 30 -0.06 -4.80 -3.87
CA CYS A 30 -0.45 -3.61 -4.60
C CYS A 30 0.00 -2.32 -3.88
N THR A 31 0.00 -1.20 -4.60
CA THR A 31 0.21 0.13 -4.00
C THR A 31 -1.07 0.55 -3.29
N CYS A 32 -0.98 1.09 -2.07
CA CYS A 32 -2.11 1.72 -1.39
C CYS A 32 -1.96 3.24 -1.43
N THR A 33 -3.00 3.94 -1.89
CA THR A 33 -2.98 5.41 -2.05
C THR A 33 -4.13 6.05 -1.29
N LEU A 34 -3.84 7.09 -0.54
CA LEU A 34 -4.81 7.99 0.06
C LEU A 34 -4.93 9.26 -0.79
N ILE A 35 -6.16 9.54 -1.24
CA ILE A 35 -6.51 10.80 -1.88
C ILE A 35 -7.29 11.63 -0.86
N LYS A 36 -6.71 12.75 -0.43
CA LYS A 36 -7.40 13.70 0.45
C LYS A 36 -8.13 14.74 -0.39
N GLY A 37 -9.45 14.75 -0.27
CA GLY A 37 -10.33 15.78 -0.81
C GLY A 37 -10.89 16.69 0.30
N PRO A 38 -11.51 17.81 -0.07
CA PRO A 38 -12.11 18.73 0.91
C PRO A 38 -13.33 18.13 1.64
N ASP A 39 -14.12 17.29 0.95
CA ASP A 39 -15.36 16.72 1.49
C ASP A 39 -15.23 15.25 1.89
N CYS A 40 -14.29 14.53 1.25
CA CYS A 40 -14.06 13.13 1.52
C CYS A 40 -12.61 12.73 1.25
N ASN A 41 -12.16 11.76 2.03
CA ASN A 41 -10.92 11.03 1.80
C ASN A 41 -11.27 9.72 1.08
N VAL A 42 -10.46 9.35 0.09
CA VAL A 42 -10.62 8.11 -0.68
C VAL A 42 -9.37 7.26 -0.52
N ILE A 43 -9.57 5.99 -0.18
CA ILE A 43 -8.52 4.97 -0.23
C ILE A 43 -8.69 4.19 -1.53
N VAL A 44 -7.60 4.07 -2.29
CA VAL A 44 -7.51 3.23 -3.48
C VAL A 44 -6.58 2.07 -3.16
N ASP A 45 -7.11 0.86 -3.29
CA ASP A 45 -6.53 -0.43 -2.88
C ASP A 45 -6.15 -0.52 -1.39
N THR A 46 -5.97 -1.75 -0.88
CA THR A 46 -5.76 -2.01 0.56
C THR A 46 -4.69 -3.06 0.86
N MET A 47 -3.79 -3.31 -0.09
CA MET A 47 -2.73 -4.31 0.05
C MET A 47 -3.31 -5.70 0.39
N THR A 48 -2.62 -6.49 1.21
CA THR A 48 -3.07 -7.82 1.65
C THR A 48 -3.68 -7.78 3.06
N PRO A 49 -4.45 -8.80 3.47
CA PRO A 49 -5.14 -8.79 4.77
C PRO A 49 -4.24 -8.61 6.01
N TRP A 50 -2.95 -8.95 5.91
CA TRP A 50 -1.98 -8.82 7.00
C TRP A 50 -1.35 -7.42 7.12
N ASP A 51 -1.60 -6.51 6.18
CA ASP A 51 -1.05 -5.15 6.18
C ASP A 51 -1.94 -4.12 6.91
N GLY A 52 -3.01 -4.55 7.60
CA GLY A 52 -3.98 -3.66 8.24
C GLY A 52 -3.35 -2.61 9.17
N ASP A 53 -2.48 -3.05 10.09
CA ASP A 53 -1.80 -2.16 11.05
C ASP A 53 -0.86 -1.16 10.35
N LEU A 54 -0.19 -1.62 9.28
CA LEU A 54 0.69 -0.78 8.47
C LEU A 54 -0.09 0.37 7.82
N LEU A 55 -1.24 0.07 7.23
CA LEU A 55 -2.09 1.06 6.59
C LEU A 55 -2.70 2.04 7.60
N LEU A 56 -3.16 1.55 8.76
CA LEU A 56 -3.64 2.40 9.84
C LEU A 56 -2.55 3.37 10.34
N GLN A 57 -1.35 2.86 10.61
CA GLN A 57 -0.22 3.68 11.06
C GLN A 57 0.10 4.80 10.06
N ARG A 58 0.17 4.48 8.76
CA ARG A 58 0.54 5.45 7.73
C ARG A 58 -0.58 6.43 7.40
N ALA A 59 -1.84 6.00 7.43
CA ALA A 59 -2.99 6.88 7.27
C ALA A 59 -3.06 7.89 8.42
N CYS A 60 -2.88 7.45 9.68
CA CYS A 60 -2.89 8.34 10.84
C CYS A 60 -1.67 9.27 10.91
N SER A 61 -0.52 8.85 10.36
CA SER A 61 0.71 9.66 10.32
C SER A 61 0.70 10.72 9.20
N SER A 62 -0.19 10.57 8.22
CA SER A 62 -0.36 11.52 7.12
C SER A 62 -1.04 12.78 7.63
N LYS A 63 -0.25 13.81 8.00
CA LYS A 63 -0.69 15.07 8.63
C LYS A 63 -2.10 15.53 8.19
N SER A 64 -2.92 15.79 9.22
CA SER A 64 -4.32 16.23 9.18
C SER A 64 -5.26 15.18 8.57
N MET A 65 -5.74 14.30 9.46
CA MET A 65 -6.99 13.54 9.33
C MET A 65 -8.15 14.26 10.05
N LEU A 66 -7.90 15.50 10.51
CA LEU A 66 -8.81 16.48 11.10
C LEU A 66 -8.54 17.85 10.47
#